data_AF-A0A0D1XZ37-F1
#
_entry.id   AF-A0A0D1XZ37-F1
#
_cell.length_a   1.000
_cell.length_b   1.000
_cell.length_c   1.000
_cell.angle_alpha   90.00
_cell.angle_beta   90.00
_cell.angle_gamma   90.00
#
_symmetry.space_group_name_H-M   'P 1'
#
loop_
_entity.id
_entity.type
_entity.pdbx_description
1 polymer ?
#
loop_
_entity_poly.entity_id
_entity_poly.type
_entity_poly.pdbx_seq_one_letter_code
_entity_poly.pdbx_strand_id
1 'polypeptide(L)'
;MAASAPSHWANSSGTLFKNPWPSAEEVSWSELYDGKLPVSWHDRKAGNEDISVVKPDWGDAALQAISPSERDSGRYLIGTWLGHAGALAEIPSLSSGTHESRQAAAKDSVYLVFDPIFSYRAGPTPWTGPARLRQSPCGAEDLPGCDAVFISHNHFDHLDLPSVTALLKAYPGTLWFVPLGLKKWMLETGAEDENIVEKDWWESWTDTIKGQRVKVTSVPAQHNSARAGFDKNQTLWCGWAIERFAGSAREGAIYHAGDTGYRRSKDSTVTCPAFKEIGAKFGGFDISFIPIWRGGTLGLISYWGLKLNQSAIAMVHHAYPKDAIEIHKDVRSKHTIPVHFGTFVGSADESQESIQEFREACEAAKVTGFADEDVGNGRADLLSIGGSGVFTIQDRI
;
A
#
# COMPACT_ATOMS: atom_id res chain seq x y z
N MET A 1 -36.63 -2.41 10.57
CA MET A 1 -35.78 -1.39 11.22
C MET A 1 -34.86 -0.83 10.15
N ALA A 2 -34.78 0.49 9.97
CA ALA A 2 -33.82 1.08 9.04
C ALA A 2 -32.40 0.72 9.54
N ALA A 3 -31.52 0.28 8.64
CA ALA A 3 -30.13 0.03 9.00
C ALA A 3 -29.51 1.33 9.54
N SER A 4 -28.84 1.26 10.69
CA SER A 4 -28.05 2.39 11.19
C SER A 4 -26.95 2.72 10.18
N ALA A 5 -26.65 4.02 10.00
CA ALA A 5 -25.54 4.44 9.17
C ALA A 5 -24.23 3.75 9.61
N PRO A 6 -23.32 3.41 8.67
CA PRO A 6 -22.03 2.84 9.00
C PRO A 6 -21.26 3.69 10.01
N SER A 7 -20.50 3.06 10.90
CA SER A 7 -19.84 3.75 12.04
C SER A 7 -18.80 4.80 11.62
N HIS A 8 -18.25 4.67 10.42
CA HIS A 8 -17.27 5.59 9.84
C HIS A 8 -17.91 6.79 9.13
N TRP A 9 -19.24 6.82 8.97
CA TRP A 9 -19.94 8.00 8.48
C TRP A 9 -20.10 9.01 9.64
N ALA A 10 -19.61 10.22 9.43
CA ALA A 10 -19.71 11.33 10.37
C ALA A 10 -21.01 12.14 10.19
N ASN A 11 -21.72 11.95 9.08
CA ASN A 11 -23.03 12.54 8.80
C ASN A 11 -23.97 11.51 8.16
N SER A 12 -25.27 11.80 8.13
CA SER A 12 -26.28 10.90 7.55
C SER A 12 -26.26 10.84 6.02
N SER A 13 -25.55 11.77 5.36
CA SER A 13 -25.47 11.85 3.89
C SER A 13 -24.33 11.03 3.30
N GLY A 14 -23.43 10.45 4.11
CA GLY A 14 -22.27 9.69 3.61
C GLY A 14 -21.26 10.55 2.87
N THR A 15 -21.15 11.83 3.25
CA THR A 15 -20.25 12.82 2.61
C THR A 15 -19.19 13.35 3.56
N LEU A 16 -19.14 12.83 4.79
CA LEU A 16 -18.13 13.17 5.77
C LEU A 16 -17.79 11.89 6.55
N PHE A 17 -16.50 11.64 6.74
CA PHE A 17 -16.00 10.39 7.31
C PHE A 17 -15.19 10.62 8.60
N LYS A 18 -15.08 9.56 9.41
CA LYS A 18 -14.30 9.54 10.65
C LYS A 18 -13.77 8.14 10.93
N ASN A 19 -12.67 8.07 11.69
CA ASN A 19 -12.25 6.80 12.28
C ASN A 19 -13.21 6.42 13.42
N PRO A 20 -13.75 5.19 13.44
CA PRO A 20 -14.66 4.75 14.49
C PRO A 20 -13.95 4.12 15.71
N TRP A 21 -12.62 4.00 15.68
CA TRP A 21 -11.86 3.24 16.67
C TRP A 21 -11.19 4.14 17.73
N PRO A 22 -11.13 3.71 19.00
CA PRO A 22 -10.39 4.43 20.05
C PRO A 22 -8.89 4.60 19.76
N SER A 23 -8.30 3.70 18.97
CA SER A 23 -6.91 3.81 18.49
C SER A 23 -6.66 5.03 17.60
N ALA A 24 -7.72 5.69 17.13
CA ALA A 24 -7.67 6.87 16.27
C ALA A 24 -8.07 8.18 16.99
N GLU A 25 -8.34 8.12 18.29
CA GLU A 25 -8.68 9.31 19.07
C GLU A 25 -7.47 10.23 19.24
N GLU A 26 -7.71 11.55 19.18
CA GLU A 26 -6.67 12.55 19.36
C GLU A 26 -5.93 12.34 20.68
N VAL A 27 -4.61 12.47 20.64
CA VAL A 27 -3.73 12.32 21.80
C VAL A 27 -3.78 13.61 22.60
N SER A 28 -4.00 13.52 23.91
CA SER A 28 -4.11 14.71 24.77
C SER A 28 -2.77 15.44 24.88
N TRP A 29 -2.80 16.74 25.17
CA TRP A 29 -1.58 17.54 25.39
C TRP A 29 -0.68 16.98 26.51
N SER A 30 -1.27 16.36 27.54
CA SER A 30 -0.53 15.68 28.61
C SER A 30 0.18 14.41 28.14
N GLU A 31 -0.38 13.68 27.17
CA GLU A 31 0.22 12.48 26.57
C GLU A 31 1.27 12.85 25.51
N LEU A 32 1.14 14.02 24.87
CA LEU A 32 2.14 14.57 23.94
C LEU A 32 3.39 15.08 24.67
N TYR A 33 3.27 15.45 25.95
CA TYR A 33 4.37 15.94 26.77
C TYR A 33 5.07 14.79 27.51
N ASP A 34 5.96 14.07 26.82
CA ASP A 34 6.83 13.03 27.40
C ASP A 34 8.13 13.61 28.04
N GLY A 35 8.15 14.90 28.39
CA GLY A 35 9.33 15.57 28.97
C GLY A 35 10.56 15.67 28.04
N LYS A 36 10.48 15.17 26.80
CA LYS A 36 11.52 15.25 25.77
C LYS A 36 11.35 16.51 24.91
N LEU A 37 12.45 17.05 24.40
CA LEU A 37 12.41 18.16 23.44
C LEU A 37 11.64 17.75 22.18
N PRO A 38 10.94 18.66 21.48
CA PRO A 38 10.19 18.35 20.25
C PRO A 38 11.08 17.96 19.06
N VAL A 39 12.41 18.06 19.23
CA VAL A 39 13.40 17.78 18.22
C VAL A 39 14.52 16.96 18.86
N SER A 40 15.04 15.96 18.17
CA SER A 40 16.25 15.22 18.55
C SER A 40 17.23 15.15 17.38
N TRP A 41 18.45 14.69 17.64
CA TRP A 41 19.38 14.33 16.58
C TRP A 41 18.94 13.03 15.92
N HIS A 42 19.21 12.88 14.63
CA HIS A 42 19.14 11.58 13.98
C HIS A 42 20.02 10.57 14.72
N ASP A 43 19.56 9.32 14.79
CA ASP A 43 20.40 8.28 15.37
C ASP A 43 21.51 7.95 14.38
N ARG A 44 22.71 8.48 14.63
CA ARG A 44 23.89 8.23 13.79
C ARG A 44 24.34 6.75 13.80
N LYS A 45 23.68 5.88 14.57
CA LYS A 45 23.85 4.43 14.49
C LYS A 45 22.90 3.75 13.52
N ALA A 46 21.98 4.48 12.87
CA ALA A 46 21.19 3.94 11.78
C ALA A 46 22.12 3.29 10.77
N GLY A 47 21.87 2.02 10.46
CA GLY A 47 22.76 1.23 9.62
C GLY A 47 22.98 1.87 8.25
N ASN A 48 24.09 1.52 7.59
CA ASN A 48 24.42 2.00 6.24
C ASN A 48 23.54 1.35 5.14
N GLU A 49 22.49 0.60 5.50
CA GLU A 49 21.58 -0.03 4.52
C GLU A 49 20.75 1.07 3.87
N ASP A 50 20.82 1.14 2.54
CA ASP A 50 20.12 2.13 1.75
C ASP A 50 19.34 1.44 0.61
N ILE A 51 18.28 2.09 0.13
CA ILE A 51 17.45 1.56 -0.95
C ILE A 51 17.98 2.07 -2.27
N SER A 52 18.29 1.13 -3.17
CA SER A 52 18.62 1.45 -4.55
C SER A 52 17.36 1.62 -5.41
N VAL A 53 17.48 2.40 -6.47
CA VAL A 53 16.49 2.45 -7.56
C VAL A 53 17.04 1.61 -8.69
N VAL A 54 16.24 0.65 -9.17
CA VAL A 54 16.58 -0.24 -10.28
C VAL A 54 15.54 -0.10 -11.38
N LYS A 55 15.96 -0.36 -12.62
CA LYS A 55 15.00 -0.50 -13.72
C LYS A 55 14.18 -1.77 -13.48
N PRO A 56 12.84 -1.72 -13.49
CA PRO A 56 12.03 -2.92 -13.28
C PRO A 56 12.27 -3.97 -14.37
N ASP A 57 12.41 -5.22 -13.94
CA ASP A 57 12.43 -6.41 -14.78
C ASP A 57 11.09 -7.17 -14.74
N TRP A 58 10.09 -6.60 -14.03
CA TRP A 58 8.74 -7.15 -13.88
C TRP A 58 8.72 -8.61 -13.38
N GLY A 59 9.69 -8.96 -12.53
CA GLY A 59 9.80 -10.28 -11.91
C GLY A 59 10.49 -11.32 -12.76
N ASP A 60 11.02 -10.97 -13.93
CA ASP A 60 11.66 -11.94 -14.83
C ASP A 60 12.83 -12.69 -14.15
N ALA A 61 13.70 -12.01 -13.41
CA ALA A 61 14.80 -12.69 -12.70
C ALA A 61 14.26 -13.59 -11.56
N ALA A 62 13.28 -13.11 -10.80
CA ALA A 62 12.67 -13.86 -9.70
C ALA A 62 11.91 -15.10 -10.20
N LEU A 63 11.25 -15.01 -11.37
CA LEU A 63 10.59 -16.15 -12.01
C LEU A 63 11.58 -17.23 -12.45
N GLN A 64 12.78 -16.83 -12.86
CA GLN A 64 13.85 -17.78 -13.22
C GLN A 64 14.34 -18.60 -12.02
N ALA A 65 14.16 -18.10 -10.80
CA ALA A 65 14.58 -18.76 -9.56
C ALA A 65 13.59 -19.84 -9.05
N ILE A 66 12.32 -19.81 -9.47
CA ILE A 66 11.34 -20.86 -9.12
C ILE A 66 11.39 -22.04 -10.08
N SER A 67 10.89 -23.21 -9.66
CA SER A 67 10.92 -24.42 -10.48
C SER A 67 10.06 -24.28 -11.76
N PRO A 68 10.41 -24.95 -12.87
CA PRO A 68 9.60 -24.95 -14.08
C PRO A 68 8.14 -25.36 -13.83
N SER A 69 7.91 -26.38 -12.98
CA SER A 69 6.56 -26.83 -12.61
C SER A 69 5.75 -25.77 -11.86
N GLU A 70 6.38 -24.98 -10.97
CA GLU A 70 5.71 -23.88 -10.29
C GLU A 70 5.40 -22.75 -11.26
N ARG A 71 6.33 -22.42 -12.16
CA ARG A 71 6.15 -21.41 -13.19
C ARG A 71 5.02 -21.78 -14.15
N ASP A 72 4.97 -23.03 -14.61
CA ASP A 72 3.96 -23.51 -15.56
C ASP A 72 2.57 -23.61 -14.92
N SER A 73 2.48 -23.67 -13.58
CA SER A 73 1.21 -23.74 -12.87
C SER A 73 0.41 -22.43 -12.90
N GLY A 74 1.07 -21.27 -13.07
CA GLY A 74 0.44 -19.95 -12.92
C GLY A 74 -0.05 -19.63 -11.49
N ARG A 75 0.27 -20.48 -10.51
CA ARG A 75 -0.12 -20.34 -9.10
C ARG A 75 0.93 -19.56 -8.30
N TYR A 76 1.24 -18.37 -8.79
CA TYR A 76 2.07 -17.40 -8.09
C TYR A 76 1.55 -15.99 -8.37
N LEU A 77 2.03 -15.03 -7.58
CA LEU A 77 1.80 -13.60 -7.79
C LEU A 77 3.17 -12.92 -7.93
N ILE A 78 3.25 -11.86 -8.72
CA ILE A 78 4.45 -11.01 -8.77
C ILE A 78 4.11 -9.68 -8.13
N GLY A 79 4.96 -9.21 -7.22
CA GLY A 79 4.83 -7.89 -6.63
C GLY A 79 6.05 -7.05 -6.94
N THR A 80 5.84 -5.84 -7.45
CA THR A 80 6.89 -4.86 -7.75
C THR A 80 6.63 -3.60 -6.94
N TRP A 81 7.66 -3.09 -6.25
CA TRP A 81 7.55 -1.81 -5.56
C TRP A 81 7.92 -0.67 -6.50
N LEU A 82 7.01 0.28 -6.75
CA LEU A 82 7.24 1.42 -7.66
C LEU A 82 7.78 2.66 -6.94
N GLY A 83 7.99 2.58 -5.63
CA GLY A 83 8.38 3.68 -4.76
C GLY A 83 7.19 4.32 -4.04
N HIS A 84 7.45 4.86 -2.85
CA HIS A 84 6.43 5.33 -1.91
C HIS A 84 5.36 4.26 -1.63
N ALA A 85 4.07 4.58 -1.64
CA ALA A 85 2.97 3.60 -1.59
C ALA A 85 2.67 2.94 -2.95
N GLY A 86 3.31 3.42 -4.02
CA GLY A 86 3.16 2.93 -5.38
C GLY A 86 3.62 1.48 -5.50
N ALA A 87 2.73 0.60 -5.97
CA ALA A 87 3.05 -0.80 -6.19
C ALA A 87 2.36 -1.34 -7.45
N LEU A 88 2.95 -2.38 -8.03
CA LEU A 88 2.33 -3.18 -9.09
C LEU A 88 2.24 -4.62 -8.62
N ALA A 89 1.09 -5.25 -8.83
CA ALA A 89 0.93 -6.69 -8.70
C ALA A 89 0.51 -7.31 -10.02
N GLU A 90 1.18 -8.37 -10.43
CA GLU A 90 0.80 -9.19 -11.57
C GLU A 90 0.10 -10.46 -11.09
N ILE A 91 -1.05 -10.73 -11.69
CA ILE A 91 -1.79 -11.97 -11.57
C ILE A 91 -1.65 -12.72 -12.91
N PRO A 92 -0.76 -13.72 -12.99
CA PRO A 92 -0.60 -14.55 -14.18
C PRO A 92 -1.91 -15.24 -14.57
N SER A 93 -2.13 -15.47 -15.87
CA SER A 93 -3.28 -16.28 -16.27
C SER A 93 -3.16 -17.72 -15.77
N LEU A 94 -4.27 -18.29 -15.29
CA LEU A 94 -4.37 -19.72 -14.95
C LEU A 94 -4.60 -20.60 -16.17
N SER A 95 -4.99 -20.03 -17.31
CA SER A 95 -5.37 -20.77 -18.52
C SER A 95 -4.20 -21.04 -19.46
N SER A 96 -2.97 -20.81 -19.02
CA SER A 96 -1.78 -21.01 -19.85
C SER A 96 -1.38 -22.48 -19.97
N GLY A 97 -2.04 -23.20 -20.87
CA GLY A 97 -1.41 -24.33 -21.54
C GLY A 97 -0.18 -23.84 -22.30
N THR A 98 0.99 -24.46 -22.04
CA THR A 98 2.24 -24.35 -22.81
C THR A 98 2.47 -23.00 -23.50
N HIS A 99 2.57 -21.89 -22.76
CA HIS A 99 3.13 -20.68 -23.36
C HIS A 99 4.61 -20.94 -23.64
N GLU A 100 5.02 -20.89 -24.91
CA GLU A 100 6.41 -21.08 -25.32
C GLU A 100 7.36 -19.99 -24.77
N SER A 101 6.82 -18.87 -24.26
CA SER A 101 7.60 -17.81 -23.62
C SER A 101 6.82 -17.00 -22.57
N ARG A 102 7.56 -16.39 -21.63
CA ARG A 102 7.08 -15.42 -20.63
C ARG A 102 6.32 -14.25 -21.25
N GLN A 103 6.75 -13.75 -22.40
CA GLN A 103 6.08 -12.63 -23.08
C GLN A 103 4.66 -12.96 -23.54
N ALA A 104 4.39 -14.21 -23.92
CA ALA A 104 3.04 -14.64 -24.25
C ALA A 104 2.16 -14.72 -22.99
N ALA A 105 2.68 -15.30 -21.89
CA ALA A 105 1.98 -15.36 -20.61
C ALA A 105 1.71 -13.97 -20.00
N ALA A 106 2.66 -13.04 -20.15
CA ALA A 106 2.55 -11.66 -19.69
C ALA A 106 1.38 -10.91 -20.36
N LYS A 107 1.01 -11.28 -21.59
CA LYS A 107 -0.09 -10.63 -22.33
C LYS A 107 -1.46 -10.94 -21.73
N ASP A 108 -1.63 -12.15 -21.22
CA ASP A 108 -2.88 -12.63 -20.62
C ASP A 108 -2.93 -12.42 -19.09
N SER A 109 -1.84 -11.86 -18.53
CA SER A 109 -1.76 -11.50 -17.12
C SER A 109 -2.58 -10.25 -16.82
N VAL A 110 -3.10 -10.19 -15.60
CA VAL A 110 -3.81 -9.02 -15.07
C VAL A 110 -2.83 -8.19 -14.25
N TYR A 111 -2.70 -6.91 -14.58
CA TYR A 111 -1.81 -5.97 -13.90
C TYR A 111 -2.63 -5.00 -13.04
N LEU A 112 -2.34 -5.01 -11.74
CA LEU A 112 -2.99 -4.20 -10.72
C LEU A 112 -2.00 -3.15 -10.23
N VAL A 113 -2.36 -1.87 -10.31
CA VAL A 113 -1.49 -0.75 -9.90
C VAL A 113 -2.12 -0.05 -8.70
N PHE A 114 -1.34 0.16 -7.64
CA PHE A 114 -1.81 0.75 -6.39
C PHE A 114 -1.15 2.10 -6.17
N ASP A 115 -1.94 3.13 -5.83
CA ASP A 115 -1.49 4.49 -5.47
C ASP A 115 -0.34 5.02 -6.36
N PRO A 116 -0.50 5.08 -7.70
CA PRO A 116 0.59 5.42 -8.60
C PRO A 116 1.00 6.90 -8.47
N ILE A 117 2.29 7.13 -8.18
CA ILE A 117 2.94 8.44 -8.24
C ILE A 117 4.29 8.40 -8.96
N PHE A 118 4.27 8.77 -10.24
CA PHE A 118 5.46 8.90 -11.08
C PHE A 118 6.07 10.32 -11.03
N SER A 119 5.32 11.30 -10.50
CA SER A 119 5.76 12.69 -10.38
C SER A 119 6.98 12.87 -9.47
N TYR A 120 7.73 13.94 -9.71
CA TYR A 120 8.86 14.34 -8.86
C TYR A 120 8.40 14.92 -7.50
N ARG A 121 7.25 15.61 -7.46
CA ARG A 121 6.68 16.19 -6.24
C ARG A 121 5.28 15.68 -5.99
N ALA A 122 4.95 15.46 -4.72
CA ALA A 122 3.58 15.20 -4.30
C ALA A 122 2.93 16.52 -3.86
N GLY A 123 2.16 17.15 -4.73
CA GLY A 123 1.50 18.42 -4.41
C GLY A 123 0.46 18.85 -5.45
N PRO A 124 -0.24 19.97 -5.19
CA PRO A 124 -1.28 20.48 -6.09
C PRO A 124 -0.72 20.99 -7.42
N THR A 125 0.57 21.30 -7.48
CA THR A 125 1.26 21.72 -8.71
C THR A 125 2.63 21.05 -8.81
N PRO A 126 3.24 20.97 -10.01
CA PRO A 126 4.56 20.38 -10.21
C PRO A 126 5.71 21.02 -9.40
N TRP A 127 5.48 22.17 -8.77
CA TRP A 127 6.48 22.96 -8.05
C TRP A 127 6.25 23.01 -6.54
N THR A 128 5.13 22.48 -6.06
CA THR A 128 4.72 22.54 -4.63
C THR A 128 4.70 21.15 -4.02
N GLY A 129 4.79 21.08 -2.69
CA GLY A 129 4.82 19.83 -1.94
C GLY A 129 6.20 19.16 -1.89
N PRO A 130 6.35 18.07 -1.11
CA PRO A 130 7.61 17.35 -0.95
C PRO A 130 8.12 16.81 -2.29
N ALA A 131 9.42 16.98 -2.52
CA ALA A 131 10.13 16.33 -3.63
C ALA A 131 10.56 14.92 -3.23
N ARG A 132 10.54 13.99 -4.18
CA ARG A 132 11.04 12.63 -3.96
C ARG A 132 12.56 12.65 -3.79
N LEU A 133 13.05 11.92 -2.79
CA LEU A 133 14.47 11.68 -2.52
C LEU A 133 15.08 10.73 -3.57
N ARG A 134 14.32 9.69 -3.96
CA ARG A 134 14.72 8.68 -4.93
C ARG A 134 13.81 8.74 -6.15
N GLN A 135 14.36 8.61 -7.35
CA GLN A 135 13.63 8.74 -8.61
C GLN A 135 12.55 7.67 -8.78
N SER A 136 11.58 7.93 -9.68
CA SER A 136 10.65 6.90 -10.14
C SER A 136 11.44 5.83 -10.90
N PRO A 137 11.18 4.53 -10.71
CA PRO A 137 11.89 3.49 -11.43
C PRO A 137 11.50 3.41 -12.91
N CYS A 138 10.33 3.97 -13.26
CA CYS A 138 9.78 4.00 -14.62
C CYS A 138 8.76 5.14 -14.78
N GLY A 139 8.34 5.42 -16.02
CA GLY A 139 7.15 6.22 -16.34
C GLY A 139 5.86 5.40 -16.28
N ALA A 140 4.72 6.06 -16.47
CA ALA A 140 3.41 5.38 -16.53
C ALA A 140 3.31 4.51 -17.79
N GLU A 141 3.84 4.99 -18.91
CA GLU A 141 3.88 4.32 -20.22
C GLU A 141 4.81 3.10 -20.27
N ASP A 142 5.70 2.96 -19.28
CA ASP A 142 6.67 1.87 -19.21
C ASP A 142 6.11 0.64 -18.47
N LEU A 143 4.91 0.72 -17.88
CA LEU A 143 4.30 -0.41 -17.17
C LEU A 143 4.02 -1.56 -18.15
N PRO A 144 4.18 -2.83 -17.72
CA PRO A 144 3.92 -3.99 -18.56
C PRO A 144 2.43 -4.15 -18.91
N GLY A 145 1.56 -3.53 -18.11
CA GLY A 145 0.12 -3.40 -18.31
C GLY A 145 -0.50 -2.64 -17.14
N CYS A 146 -1.76 -2.22 -17.30
CA CYS A 146 -2.51 -1.52 -16.27
C CYS A 146 -4.01 -1.83 -16.45
N ASP A 147 -4.46 -2.98 -15.96
CA ASP A 147 -5.86 -3.41 -16.14
C ASP A 147 -6.77 -2.81 -15.07
N ALA A 148 -6.23 -2.58 -13.87
CA ALA A 148 -6.94 -1.90 -12.79
C ALA A 148 -5.99 -1.04 -11.96
N VAL A 149 -6.45 0.15 -11.58
CA VAL A 149 -5.80 1.05 -10.63
C VAL A 149 -6.62 1.14 -9.35
N PHE A 150 -5.94 1.12 -8.21
CA PHE A 150 -6.53 1.18 -6.88
C PHE A 150 -5.99 2.41 -6.17
N ILE A 151 -6.89 3.32 -5.80
CA ILE A 151 -6.57 4.51 -5.02
C ILE A 151 -7.02 4.29 -3.59
N SER A 152 -6.13 4.41 -2.62
CA SER A 152 -6.44 4.23 -1.20
C SER A 152 -7.16 5.45 -0.62
N HIS A 153 -6.70 6.66 -0.94
CA HIS A 153 -7.25 7.92 -0.45
C HIS A 153 -6.76 9.11 -1.31
N ASN A 154 -7.18 10.33 -0.96
CA ASN A 154 -7.03 11.49 -1.83
C ASN A 154 -5.74 12.33 -1.62
N HIS A 155 -4.80 11.95 -0.76
CA HIS A 155 -3.58 12.74 -0.59
C HIS A 155 -2.73 12.78 -1.86
N PHE A 156 -1.93 13.84 -2.03
CA PHE A 156 -1.19 14.08 -3.27
C PHE A 156 -0.13 13.03 -3.60
N ASP A 157 0.37 12.33 -2.58
CA ASP A 157 1.34 11.26 -2.69
C ASP A 157 0.73 9.87 -3.00
N HIS A 158 -0.61 9.78 -3.04
CA HIS A 158 -1.36 8.57 -3.41
C HIS A 158 -2.30 8.78 -4.60
N LEU A 159 -2.75 10.02 -4.82
CA LEU A 159 -3.59 10.44 -5.94
C LEU A 159 -2.93 11.61 -6.69
N ASP A 160 -1.99 11.25 -7.56
CA ASP A 160 -1.19 12.19 -8.34
C ASP A 160 -1.82 12.48 -9.72
N LEU A 161 -2.24 13.72 -9.96
CA LEU A 161 -2.94 14.10 -11.20
C LEU A 161 -2.14 13.78 -12.47
N PRO A 162 -0.85 14.17 -12.60
CA PRO A 162 -0.03 13.78 -13.75
C PRO A 162 0.02 12.27 -13.99
N SER A 163 0.17 11.46 -12.92
CA SER A 163 0.19 10.00 -13.03
C SER A 163 -1.15 9.45 -13.50
N VAL A 164 -2.27 9.91 -12.95
CA VAL A 164 -3.61 9.53 -13.39
C VAL A 164 -3.84 9.89 -14.86
N THR A 165 -3.51 11.13 -15.26
CA THR A 165 -3.63 11.57 -16.66
C THR A 165 -2.77 10.74 -17.62
N ALA A 166 -1.53 10.40 -17.22
CA ALA A 166 -0.64 9.59 -18.03
C ALA A 166 -1.17 8.15 -18.19
N LEU A 167 -1.71 7.54 -17.13
CA LEU A 167 -2.30 6.21 -17.17
C LEU A 167 -3.57 6.16 -18.01
N LEU A 168 -4.49 7.13 -17.85
CA LEU A 168 -5.69 7.25 -18.68
C LEU A 168 -5.36 7.32 -20.18
N LYS A 169 -4.25 7.99 -20.51
CA LYS A 169 -3.78 8.10 -21.90
C LYS A 169 -3.11 6.82 -22.40
N ALA A 170 -2.28 6.17 -21.58
CA ALA A 170 -1.48 5.02 -21.97
C ALA A 170 -2.30 3.71 -22.00
N TYR A 171 -3.29 3.58 -21.12
CA TYR A 171 -4.11 2.37 -20.94
C TYR A 171 -5.60 2.73 -20.94
N PRO A 172 -6.18 3.06 -22.12
CA PRO A 172 -7.62 3.27 -22.21
C PRO A 172 -8.36 1.98 -21.83
N GLY A 173 -9.37 2.08 -20.96
CA GLY A 173 -10.13 0.94 -20.44
C GLY A 173 -9.64 0.37 -19.11
N THR A 174 -8.61 0.96 -18.48
CA THR A 174 -8.26 0.64 -17.09
C THR A 174 -9.44 0.87 -16.15
N LEU A 175 -9.74 -0.11 -15.30
CA LEU A 175 -10.71 0.05 -14.22
C LEU A 175 -10.11 0.87 -13.05
N TRP A 176 -10.85 1.82 -12.50
CA TRP A 176 -10.42 2.68 -11.41
C TRP A 176 -11.23 2.37 -10.16
N PHE A 177 -10.60 1.70 -9.20
CA PHE A 177 -11.17 1.42 -7.88
C PHE A 177 -10.83 2.57 -6.94
N VAL A 178 -11.86 3.27 -6.47
CA VAL A 178 -11.70 4.46 -5.61
C VAL A 178 -12.63 4.39 -4.39
N PRO A 179 -12.23 4.94 -3.24
CA PRO A 179 -13.09 5.04 -2.08
C PRO A 179 -14.22 6.04 -2.30
N LEU A 180 -15.30 5.89 -1.53
CA LEU A 180 -16.49 6.73 -1.58
C LEU A 180 -16.16 8.25 -1.55
N GLY A 181 -16.71 9.01 -2.48
CA GLY A 181 -16.50 10.45 -2.67
C GLY A 181 -15.46 10.81 -3.72
N LEU A 182 -14.61 9.87 -4.17
CA LEU A 182 -13.58 10.16 -5.18
C LEU A 182 -14.02 9.99 -6.63
N LYS A 183 -15.19 9.37 -6.90
CA LYS A 183 -15.69 9.21 -8.28
C LYS A 183 -15.81 10.53 -9.02
N LYS A 184 -16.27 11.58 -8.35
CA LYS A 184 -16.36 12.93 -8.92
C LYS A 184 -15.01 13.43 -9.43
N TRP A 185 -13.95 13.27 -8.63
CA TRP A 185 -12.60 13.72 -9.00
C TRP A 185 -12.07 12.94 -10.22
N MET A 186 -12.35 11.64 -10.30
CA MET A 186 -11.97 10.80 -11.43
C MET A 186 -12.67 11.23 -12.72
N LEU A 187 -13.99 11.49 -12.67
CA LEU A 187 -14.76 12.00 -13.81
C LEU A 187 -14.23 13.35 -14.30
N GLU A 188 -13.94 14.27 -13.38
CA GLU A 188 -13.37 15.59 -13.69
C GLU A 188 -11.96 15.50 -14.31
N THR A 189 -11.22 14.42 -14.01
CA THR A 189 -9.89 14.14 -14.54
C THR A 189 -9.93 13.44 -15.92
N GLY A 190 -11.11 13.01 -16.36
CA GLY A 190 -11.33 12.40 -17.68
C GLY A 190 -11.43 10.87 -17.70
N ALA A 191 -11.58 10.23 -16.54
CA ALA A 191 -11.92 8.82 -16.49
C ALA A 191 -13.40 8.61 -16.92
N GLU A 192 -13.66 7.54 -17.66
CA GLU A 192 -15.01 7.19 -18.11
C GLU A 192 -15.82 6.57 -16.96
N ASP A 193 -17.09 6.96 -16.84
CA ASP A 193 -17.97 6.56 -15.72
C ASP A 193 -18.08 5.04 -15.54
N GLU A 194 -18.17 4.31 -16.65
CA GLU A 194 -18.24 2.84 -16.69
C GLU A 194 -16.98 2.15 -16.19
N ASN A 195 -15.84 2.85 -16.22
CA ASN A 195 -14.56 2.35 -15.76
C ASN A 195 -14.26 2.76 -14.30
N ILE A 196 -15.16 3.48 -13.61
CA ILE A 196 -14.95 3.90 -12.21
C ILE A 196 -15.81 3.05 -11.27
N VAL A 197 -15.14 2.30 -10.40
CA VAL A 197 -15.76 1.51 -9.33
C VAL A 197 -15.53 2.20 -7.99
N GLU A 198 -16.54 2.96 -7.55
CA GLU A 198 -16.54 3.60 -6.24
C GLU A 198 -17.09 2.65 -5.17
N LYS A 199 -16.40 2.55 -4.02
CA LYS A 199 -16.78 1.63 -2.94
C LYS A 199 -16.66 2.25 -1.55
N ASP A 200 -17.65 1.95 -0.72
CA ASP A 200 -17.55 2.13 0.73
C ASP A 200 -16.83 0.92 1.38
N TRP A 201 -16.41 1.07 2.64
CA TRP A 201 -15.82 -0.03 3.40
C TRP A 201 -16.72 -1.26 3.41
N TRP A 202 -16.09 -2.41 3.18
CA TRP A 202 -16.68 -3.74 3.08
C TRP A 202 -17.56 -3.98 1.86
N GLU A 203 -17.76 -2.99 1.00
CA GLU A 203 -18.36 -3.23 -0.29
C GLU A 203 -17.37 -3.90 -1.23
N SER A 204 -17.88 -4.86 -2.00
CA SER A 204 -17.10 -5.59 -2.98
C SER A 204 -17.61 -5.36 -4.40
N TRP A 205 -16.71 -5.55 -5.36
CA TRP A 205 -16.98 -5.73 -6.76
C TRP A 205 -16.46 -7.10 -7.17
N THR A 206 -17.22 -7.84 -7.98
CA THR A 206 -16.82 -9.17 -8.43
C THR A 206 -17.16 -9.29 -9.89
N ASP A 207 -16.13 -9.45 -10.70
CA ASP A 207 -16.27 -9.65 -12.15
C ASP A 207 -15.00 -10.31 -12.69
N THR A 208 -14.83 -10.27 -14.01
CA THR A 208 -13.74 -10.87 -14.73
C THR A 208 -12.86 -9.79 -15.36
N ILE A 209 -11.55 -9.85 -15.13
CA ILE A 209 -10.56 -9.03 -15.83
C ILE A 209 -9.70 -9.98 -16.67
N LYS A 210 -9.64 -9.76 -17.99
CA LYS A 210 -8.94 -10.65 -18.95
C LYS A 210 -9.24 -12.15 -18.75
N GLY A 211 -10.51 -12.51 -18.57
CA GLY A 211 -10.91 -13.90 -18.36
C GLY A 211 -10.67 -14.47 -16.95
N GLN A 212 -10.05 -13.71 -16.05
CA GLN A 212 -9.78 -14.12 -14.66
C GLN A 212 -10.82 -13.55 -13.71
N ARG A 213 -11.52 -14.42 -12.96
CA ARG A 213 -12.51 -14.00 -11.96
C ARG A 213 -11.81 -13.40 -10.75
N VAL A 214 -12.13 -12.14 -10.46
CA VAL A 214 -11.58 -11.39 -9.33
C VAL A 214 -12.68 -10.82 -8.46
N LYS A 215 -12.42 -10.74 -7.16
CA LYS A 215 -13.22 -9.98 -6.20
C LYS A 215 -12.34 -8.91 -5.57
N VAL A 216 -12.74 -7.66 -5.72
CA VAL A 216 -12.11 -6.50 -5.10
C VAL A 216 -13.00 -6.04 -3.96
N THR A 217 -12.43 -5.79 -2.79
CA THR A 217 -13.16 -5.27 -1.63
C THR A 217 -12.41 -4.07 -1.07
N SER A 218 -13.12 -2.95 -0.89
CA SER A 218 -12.62 -1.82 -0.09
C SER A 218 -12.66 -2.23 1.38
N VAL A 219 -11.53 -2.14 2.07
CA VAL A 219 -11.42 -2.52 3.49
C VAL A 219 -11.03 -1.32 4.34
N PRO A 220 -11.38 -1.31 5.64
CA PRO A 220 -11.07 -0.17 6.49
C PRO A 220 -9.57 0.08 6.64
N ALA A 221 -9.23 1.35 6.76
CA ALA A 221 -7.90 1.85 7.14
C ALA A 221 -8.05 2.94 8.20
N GLN A 222 -7.05 3.11 9.06
CA GLN A 222 -7.00 4.16 10.08
C GLN A 222 -6.26 5.38 9.56
N HIS A 223 -6.95 6.22 8.78
CA HIS A 223 -6.33 7.38 8.14
C HIS A 223 -7.27 8.58 8.08
N ASN A 224 -7.00 9.51 7.18
CA ASN A 224 -7.86 10.65 6.87
C ASN A 224 -7.77 10.98 5.35
N SER A 225 -8.43 12.07 4.95
CA SER A 225 -8.33 12.58 3.58
C SER A 225 -8.37 14.12 3.59
N ALA A 226 -7.60 14.76 2.72
CA ALA A 226 -7.63 16.21 2.45
C ALA A 226 -6.74 16.56 1.24
N ARG A 227 -7.19 17.46 0.37
CA ARG A 227 -6.36 18.11 -0.68
C ARG A 227 -6.36 19.63 -0.56
N ALA A 228 -7.30 20.20 0.17
CA ALA A 228 -7.52 21.63 0.33
C ALA A 228 -7.81 21.99 1.80
N GLY A 229 -7.94 23.29 2.09
CA GLY A 229 -8.15 23.75 3.47
C GLY A 229 -9.49 23.37 4.10
N PHE A 230 -10.50 23.01 3.29
CA PHE A 230 -11.89 22.79 3.76
C PHE A 230 -12.48 21.43 3.37
N ASP A 231 -11.71 20.53 2.73
CA ASP A 231 -12.20 19.24 2.24
C ASP A 231 -11.82 18.05 3.14
N LYS A 232 -11.33 18.33 4.36
CA LYS A 232 -10.92 17.29 5.31
C LYS A 232 -12.04 16.27 5.53
N ASN A 233 -11.72 15.00 5.31
CA ASN A 233 -12.59 13.84 5.47
C ASN A 233 -13.85 13.85 4.61
N GLN A 234 -13.90 14.62 3.52
CA GLN A 234 -15.06 14.61 2.60
C GLN A 234 -15.04 13.46 1.60
N THR A 235 -13.90 12.76 1.46
CA THR A 235 -13.78 11.48 0.75
C THR A 235 -13.30 10.41 1.71
N LEU A 236 -13.67 9.16 1.45
CA LEU A 236 -13.23 8.03 2.27
C LEU A 236 -11.75 7.69 1.97
N TRP A 237 -11.14 6.97 2.90
CA TRP A 237 -9.81 6.33 2.78
C TRP A 237 -9.98 4.84 3.03
N CYS A 238 -9.20 3.98 2.39
CA CYS A 238 -9.33 2.52 2.51
C CYS A 238 -8.03 1.79 2.20
N GLY A 239 -7.99 0.50 2.54
CA GLY A 239 -7.13 -0.47 1.88
C GLY A 239 -7.92 -1.26 0.84
N TRP A 240 -7.21 -2.06 0.02
CA TRP A 240 -7.81 -2.90 -1.00
C TRP A 240 -7.44 -4.36 -0.81
N ALA A 241 -8.45 -5.22 -0.74
CA ALA A 241 -8.31 -6.67 -0.73
C ALA A 241 -8.77 -7.24 -2.09
N ILE A 242 -7.90 -7.98 -2.76
CA ILE A 242 -8.16 -8.57 -4.08
C ILE A 242 -8.01 -10.08 -3.98
N GLU A 243 -9.05 -10.82 -4.36
CA GLU A 243 -9.08 -12.28 -4.38
C GLU A 243 -9.26 -12.77 -5.81
N ARG A 244 -8.36 -13.64 -6.31
CA ARG A 244 -8.53 -14.38 -7.57
C ARG A 244 -9.21 -15.72 -7.32
N PHE A 245 -10.12 -16.13 -8.19
CA PHE A 245 -10.81 -17.42 -8.10
C PHE A 245 -10.66 -18.29 -9.36
N ALA A 246 -10.53 -19.59 -9.14
CA ALA A 246 -10.75 -20.63 -10.15
C ALA A 246 -11.96 -21.48 -9.74
N GLY A 247 -13.09 -21.30 -10.44
CA GLY A 247 -14.36 -21.86 -10.00
C GLY A 247 -14.79 -21.29 -8.64
N SER A 248 -14.88 -22.14 -7.61
CA SER A 248 -15.14 -21.76 -6.22
C SER A 248 -13.87 -21.66 -5.36
N ALA A 249 -12.73 -22.14 -5.84
CA ALA A 249 -11.47 -22.11 -5.10
C ALA A 249 -10.80 -20.74 -5.23
N ARG A 250 -10.25 -20.23 -4.12
CA ARG A 250 -9.44 -19.00 -4.14
C ARG A 250 -8.00 -19.34 -4.47
N GLU A 251 -7.51 -18.77 -5.57
CA GLU A 251 -6.19 -19.03 -6.16
C GLU A 251 -5.27 -17.80 -6.09
N GLY A 252 -5.40 -17.00 -5.04
CA GLY A 252 -4.54 -15.85 -4.80
C GLY A 252 -5.27 -14.74 -4.06
N ALA A 253 -4.58 -14.09 -3.13
CA ALA A 253 -5.08 -12.94 -2.41
C ALA A 253 -3.99 -11.87 -2.23
N ILE A 254 -4.31 -10.63 -2.60
CA ILE A 254 -3.45 -9.46 -2.50
C ILE A 254 -4.09 -8.47 -1.52
N TYR A 255 -3.29 -7.85 -0.68
CA TYR A 255 -3.72 -6.75 0.19
C TYR A 255 -2.83 -5.52 -0.02
N HIS A 256 -3.42 -4.35 -0.24
CA HIS A 256 -2.72 -3.08 -0.14
C HIS A 256 -3.36 -2.28 1.00
N ALA A 257 -2.58 -1.92 2.00
CA ALA A 257 -3.10 -1.33 3.23
C ALA A 257 -3.49 0.16 3.06
N GLY A 258 -3.13 0.79 1.93
CA GLY A 258 -3.10 2.23 1.81
C GLY A 258 -2.15 2.85 2.83
N ASP A 259 -2.37 4.12 3.12
CA ASP A 259 -1.86 4.71 4.35
C ASP A 259 -2.78 4.40 5.51
N THR A 260 -2.18 4.02 6.63
CA THR A 260 -2.92 3.72 7.83
C THR A 260 -2.04 3.83 9.06
N GLY A 261 -2.64 4.30 10.16
CA GLY A 261 -2.14 4.08 11.51
C GLY A 261 -2.55 2.71 12.04
N TYR A 262 -2.08 2.40 13.24
CA TYR A 262 -2.43 1.15 13.94
C TYR A 262 -2.70 1.39 15.42
N ARG A 263 -1.91 2.25 16.07
CA ARG A 263 -2.00 2.59 17.50
C ARG A 263 -2.17 4.08 17.68
N ARG A 264 -2.68 4.46 18.84
CA ARG A 264 -2.86 5.88 19.24
C ARG A 264 -1.53 6.58 19.54
N SER A 265 -0.53 5.83 20.02
CA SER A 265 0.82 6.30 20.31
C SER A 265 1.79 5.11 20.37
N LYS A 266 3.09 5.38 20.41
CA LYS A 266 4.17 4.37 20.42
C LYS A 266 4.03 3.34 21.54
N ASP A 267 3.60 3.79 22.71
CA ASP A 267 3.46 2.94 23.91
C ASP A 267 2.02 2.51 24.18
N SER A 268 1.06 2.92 23.32
CA SER A 268 -0.34 2.55 23.49
C SER A 268 -0.56 1.06 23.23
N THR A 269 -1.24 0.37 24.14
CA THR A 269 -1.69 -1.01 23.93
C THR A 269 -2.96 -1.10 23.07
N VAL A 270 -3.65 0.02 22.84
CA VAL A 270 -4.90 0.09 22.07
C VAL A 270 -4.56 0.11 20.58
N THR A 271 -5.04 -0.90 19.85
CA THR A 271 -4.84 -1.05 18.41
C THR A 271 -6.13 -0.96 17.63
N CYS A 272 -6.01 -0.63 16.35
CA CYS A 272 -7.10 -0.67 15.40
C CYS A 272 -7.57 -2.12 15.21
N PRO A 273 -8.83 -2.46 15.56
CA PRO A 273 -9.33 -3.83 15.45
C PRO A 273 -9.58 -4.26 14.00
N ALA A 274 -9.64 -3.32 13.05
CA ALA A 274 -9.98 -3.60 11.66
C ALA A 274 -9.03 -4.60 11.00
N PHE A 275 -7.74 -4.58 11.33
CA PHE A 275 -6.77 -5.49 10.71
C PHE A 275 -7.02 -6.95 11.08
N LYS A 276 -7.41 -7.22 12.34
CA LYS A 276 -7.83 -8.56 12.76
C LYS A 276 -9.12 -9.00 12.08
N GLU A 277 -10.05 -8.07 11.89
CA GLU A 277 -11.29 -8.32 11.15
C GLU A 277 -11.00 -8.65 9.68
N ILE A 278 -10.10 -7.89 9.04
CA ILE A 278 -9.62 -8.14 7.67
C ILE A 278 -9.01 -9.55 7.60
N GLY A 279 -8.05 -9.89 8.48
CA GLY A 279 -7.43 -11.21 8.49
C GLY A 279 -8.42 -12.35 8.75
N ALA A 280 -9.43 -12.13 9.58
CA ALA A 280 -10.49 -13.11 9.83
C ALA A 280 -11.43 -13.29 8.63
N LYS A 281 -11.86 -12.20 8.00
CA LYS A 281 -12.83 -12.20 6.88
C LYS A 281 -12.22 -12.75 5.59
N PHE A 282 -10.97 -12.42 5.33
CA PHE A 282 -10.26 -12.90 4.15
C PHE A 282 -9.46 -14.16 4.42
N GLY A 283 -9.16 -14.57 5.66
CA GLY A 283 -8.37 -15.78 5.89
C GLY A 283 -6.93 -15.68 5.35
N GLY A 284 -6.36 -14.48 5.37
CA GLY A 284 -4.96 -14.23 5.00
C GLY A 284 -4.68 -14.00 3.52
N PHE A 285 -3.56 -13.33 3.27
CA PHE A 285 -3.13 -12.84 1.96
C PHE A 285 -1.81 -13.48 1.55
N ASP A 286 -1.67 -13.77 0.25
CA ASP A 286 -0.45 -14.35 -0.30
C ASP A 286 0.62 -13.26 -0.47
N ILE A 287 0.22 -12.01 -0.75
CA ILE A 287 1.11 -10.84 -0.74
C ILE A 287 0.39 -9.64 -0.11
N SER A 288 1.11 -8.82 0.65
CA SER A 288 0.62 -7.57 1.22
C SER A 288 1.60 -6.42 1.03
N PHE A 289 1.09 -5.26 0.66
CA PHE A 289 1.82 -3.99 0.67
C PHE A 289 1.41 -3.22 1.91
N ILE A 290 2.32 -3.07 2.88
CA ILE A 290 2.03 -2.46 4.19
C ILE A 290 2.97 -1.28 4.41
N PRO A 291 2.47 -0.08 4.78
CA PRO A 291 3.32 1.10 4.95
C PRO A 291 4.25 0.94 6.17
N ILE A 292 5.49 1.40 6.05
CA ILE A 292 6.45 1.52 7.16
C ILE A 292 6.90 2.96 7.32
N TRP A 293 6.03 3.77 7.92
CA TRP A 293 6.29 5.19 8.01
C TRP A 293 7.30 5.51 9.11
N ARG A 294 8.33 6.28 8.74
CA ARG A 294 9.16 7.05 9.65
C ARG A 294 9.51 8.36 8.96
N GLY A 295 8.89 9.45 9.40
CA GLY A 295 9.28 10.77 8.87
C GLY A 295 8.14 11.69 8.51
N GLY A 296 8.18 12.90 9.07
CA GLY A 296 7.48 14.09 8.62
C GLY A 296 8.33 15.33 8.87
N THR A 297 9.64 15.14 9.05
CA THR A 297 10.56 16.23 9.37
C THR A 297 10.67 17.11 8.13
N LEU A 298 10.24 18.37 8.28
CA LEU A 298 10.40 19.36 7.21
C LEU A 298 11.88 19.43 6.84
N GLY A 299 12.21 19.42 5.54
CA GLY A 299 13.61 19.39 5.08
C GLY A 299 14.50 20.51 5.64
N LEU A 300 13.91 21.63 6.08
CA LEU A 300 14.62 22.70 6.80
C LEU A 300 15.15 22.24 8.18
N ILE A 301 14.38 21.43 8.92
CA ILE A 301 14.78 20.88 10.22
C ILE A 301 15.84 19.80 10.00
N SER A 302 15.64 18.93 9.01
CA SER A 302 16.59 17.88 8.62
C SER A 302 17.95 18.44 8.19
N TYR A 303 18.00 19.61 7.54
CA TYR A 303 19.24 20.27 7.12
C TYR A 303 20.21 20.52 8.28
N TRP A 304 19.69 20.69 9.51
CA TRP A 304 20.51 20.86 10.71
C TRP A 304 20.86 19.54 11.41
N GLY A 305 20.60 18.38 10.78
CA GLY A 305 20.83 17.05 11.36
C GLY A 305 19.84 16.68 12.47
N LEU A 306 18.73 17.41 12.53
CA LEU A 306 17.69 17.31 13.53
C LEU A 306 16.46 16.63 12.95
N LYS A 307 15.78 15.82 13.76
CA LYS A 307 14.48 15.21 13.47
C LYS A 307 13.43 15.71 14.44
N LEU A 308 12.19 15.84 13.97
CA LEU A 308 11.08 16.00 14.89
C LEU A 308 10.98 14.74 15.75
N ASN A 309 10.98 14.90 17.08
CA ASN A 309 10.59 13.80 17.97
C ASN A 309 9.11 13.60 17.72
N GLN A 310 8.79 12.57 16.93
CA GLN A 310 7.45 12.33 16.40
C GLN A 310 6.49 12.03 17.55
N SER A 311 5.87 13.11 18.02
CA SER A 311 4.80 13.09 18.99
C SER A 311 3.60 12.40 18.37
N ALA A 312 2.97 11.51 19.12
CA ALA A 312 1.83 10.62 18.83
C ALA A 312 0.76 11.03 17.77
N ILE A 313 0.68 12.30 17.36
CA ILE A 313 -0.26 12.84 16.36
C ILE A 313 -0.18 12.13 15.00
N ALA A 314 1.03 11.87 14.48
CA ALA A 314 1.18 11.22 13.17
C ALA A 314 0.92 9.70 13.23
N MET A 315 1.12 9.06 14.39
CA MET A 315 0.96 7.61 14.57
C MET A 315 -0.48 7.14 14.40
N VAL A 316 -1.42 8.02 14.73
CA VAL A 316 -2.85 7.80 14.52
C VAL A 316 -3.16 7.55 13.05
N HIS A 317 -2.36 8.08 12.13
CA HIS A 317 -2.59 8.04 10.69
C HIS A 317 -1.52 7.25 9.92
N HIS A 318 -0.36 6.97 10.51
CA HIS A 318 0.74 6.25 9.86
C HIS A 318 1.36 5.20 10.77
N ALA A 319 1.41 3.96 10.29
CA ALA A 319 1.95 2.80 10.97
C ALA A 319 3.47 2.84 10.95
N TYR A 320 4.07 2.66 12.12
CA TYR A 320 5.51 2.53 12.25
C TYR A 320 5.97 1.16 11.77
N PRO A 321 7.28 0.97 11.54
CA PRO A 321 7.81 -0.33 11.14
C PRO A 321 7.39 -1.49 12.07
N LYS A 322 7.34 -1.26 13.39
CA LYS A 322 6.80 -2.25 14.35
C LYS A 322 5.30 -2.51 14.15
N ASP A 323 4.51 -1.47 13.95
CA ASP A 323 3.08 -1.60 13.72
C ASP A 323 2.80 -2.38 12.42
N ALA A 324 3.60 -2.16 11.37
CA ALA A 324 3.49 -2.89 10.11
C ALA A 324 3.64 -4.40 10.29
N ILE A 325 4.53 -4.85 11.17
CA ILE A 325 4.72 -6.28 11.49
C ILE A 325 3.56 -6.82 12.33
N GLU A 326 2.92 -6.00 13.16
CA GLU A 326 1.71 -6.41 13.86
C GLU A 326 0.49 -6.45 12.92
N ILE A 327 0.37 -5.50 11.99
CA ILE A 327 -0.62 -5.54 10.90
C ILE A 327 -0.42 -6.78 10.04
N HIS A 328 0.82 -7.11 9.65
CA HIS A 328 1.18 -8.31 8.90
C HIS A 328 0.59 -9.58 9.55
N LYS A 329 0.73 -9.71 10.88
CA LYS A 329 0.17 -10.83 11.64
C LYS A 329 -1.36 -10.77 11.72
N ASP A 330 -1.92 -9.60 12.01
CA ASP A 330 -3.37 -9.41 12.17
C ASP A 330 -4.14 -9.69 10.88
N VAL A 331 -3.60 -9.28 9.73
CA VAL A 331 -4.17 -9.59 8.40
C VAL A 331 -3.78 -10.98 7.89
N ARG A 332 -2.95 -11.73 8.63
CA ARG A 332 -2.45 -13.07 8.30
C ARG A 332 -1.76 -13.09 6.92
N SER A 333 -0.89 -12.10 6.71
CA SER A 333 -0.10 -12.02 5.48
C SER A 333 0.97 -13.12 5.46
N LYS A 334 1.14 -13.79 4.31
CA LYS A 334 2.24 -14.73 4.09
C LYS A 334 3.52 -14.01 3.67
N HIS A 335 3.39 -12.96 2.87
CA HIS A 335 4.51 -12.16 2.38
C HIS A 335 4.15 -10.69 2.43
N THR A 336 4.99 -9.87 3.06
CA THR A 336 4.82 -8.42 3.09
C THR A 336 5.97 -7.70 2.41
N ILE A 337 5.63 -6.88 1.41
CA ILE A 337 6.52 -5.87 0.85
C ILE A 337 6.21 -4.56 1.58
N PRO A 338 7.15 -4.02 2.38
CA PRO A 338 6.97 -2.72 3.01
C PRO A 338 6.92 -1.60 1.96
N VAL A 339 6.05 -0.62 2.16
CA VAL A 339 5.87 0.54 1.25
C VAL A 339 5.81 1.86 2.05
N HIS A 340 5.56 2.99 1.38
CA HIS A 340 5.38 4.33 1.99
C HIS A 340 6.62 4.89 2.72
N PHE A 341 7.82 4.45 2.35
CA PHE A 341 9.08 4.93 2.94
C PHE A 341 10.12 5.24 1.87
N GLY A 342 11.15 6.00 2.26
CA GLY A 342 12.32 6.25 1.43
C GLY A 342 12.07 6.98 0.11
N THR A 343 10.90 7.59 -0.08
CA THR A 343 10.58 8.30 -1.32
C THR A 343 10.26 9.76 -1.03
N PHE A 344 9.18 10.08 -0.34
CA PHE A 344 8.90 11.45 0.13
C PHE A 344 9.23 11.54 1.63
N VAL A 345 10.49 11.80 1.95
CA VAL A 345 11.00 11.83 3.34
C VAL A 345 11.81 13.09 3.60
N GLY A 346 11.95 13.46 4.87
CA GLY A 346 12.68 14.66 5.29
C GLY A 346 14.20 14.57 5.11
N SER A 347 14.77 13.36 5.15
CA SER A 347 16.20 13.10 4.97
C SER A 347 16.48 11.64 4.58
N ALA A 348 17.71 11.36 4.14
CA ALA A 348 18.19 9.99 3.93
C ALA A 348 18.25 9.23 5.27
N ASP A 349 18.62 9.91 6.36
CA ASP A 349 18.67 9.33 7.70
C ASP A 349 17.30 8.80 8.14
N GLU A 350 16.20 9.52 7.88
CA GLU A 350 14.83 9.02 8.17
C GLU A 350 14.53 7.72 7.41
N SER A 351 14.98 7.63 6.15
CA SER A 351 14.80 6.42 5.35
C SER A 351 15.57 5.22 5.90
N GLN A 352 16.82 5.43 6.34
CA GLN A 352 17.66 4.37 6.92
C GLN A 352 17.11 3.93 8.29
N GLU A 353 16.63 4.89 9.06
CA GLU A 353 15.93 4.67 10.31
C GLU A 353 14.67 3.79 10.10
N SER A 354 13.84 4.00 9.07
CA SER A 354 12.71 3.10 8.75
C SER A 354 13.16 1.66 8.51
N ILE A 355 14.23 1.49 7.73
CA ILE A 355 14.78 0.18 7.35
C ILE A 355 15.24 -0.58 8.58
N GLN A 356 16.04 0.08 9.43
CA GLN A 356 16.55 -0.55 10.63
C GLN A 356 15.43 -0.99 11.58
N GLU A 357 14.47 -0.10 11.88
CA GLU A 357 13.35 -0.44 12.77
C GLU A 357 12.47 -1.55 12.18
N PHE A 358 12.33 -1.61 10.86
CA PHE A 358 11.64 -2.72 10.18
C PHE A 358 12.37 -4.05 10.39
N ARG A 359 13.70 -4.08 10.17
CA ARG A 359 14.53 -5.28 10.39
C ARG A 359 14.46 -5.75 11.85
N GLU A 360 14.60 -4.83 12.79
CA GLU A 360 14.49 -5.11 14.24
C GLU A 360 13.11 -5.66 14.60
N ALA A 361 12.04 -5.10 14.02
CA ALA A 361 10.68 -5.59 14.23
C ALA A 361 10.47 -6.99 13.64
N CYS A 362 11.00 -7.28 12.45
CA CYS A 362 10.97 -8.61 11.84
C CYS A 362 11.68 -9.64 12.74
N GLU A 363 12.90 -9.34 13.19
CA GLU A 363 13.69 -10.22 14.07
C GLU A 363 12.94 -10.50 15.38
N ALA A 364 12.48 -9.46 16.06
CA ALA A 364 11.74 -9.59 17.32
C ALA A 364 10.45 -10.41 17.16
N ALA A 365 9.78 -10.27 16.01
CA ALA A 365 8.54 -10.95 15.70
C ALA A 365 8.72 -12.34 15.08
N LYS A 366 9.97 -12.75 14.78
CA LYS A 366 10.32 -13.96 14.02
C LYS A 366 9.61 -14.04 12.66
N VAL A 367 9.55 -12.91 11.97
CA VAL A 367 9.11 -12.81 10.56
C VAL A 367 10.38 -12.82 9.71
N THR A 368 10.52 -13.80 8.82
CA THR A 368 11.77 -14.06 8.09
C THR A 368 11.83 -13.33 6.75
N GLY A 369 13.02 -13.27 6.13
CA GLY A 369 13.19 -12.65 4.80
C GLY A 369 12.59 -13.51 3.68
N PHE A 370 12.48 -12.96 2.46
CA PHE A 370 11.88 -13.70 1.34
C PHE A 370 12.71 -14.92 0.92
N ALA A 371 14.03 -14.86 1.11
CA ALA A 371 14.94 -15.97 0.80
C ALA A 371 15.02 -17.03 1.91
N ASP A 372 14.47 -16.75 3.09
CA ASP A 372 14.54 -17.63 4.25
C ASP A 372 13.33 -18.56 4.32
N GLU A 373 13.49 -19.66 5.06
CA GLU A 373 12.36 -20.53 5.42
C GLU A 373 11.38 -19.78 6.34
N ASP A 374 10.09 -19.96 6.11
CA ASP A 374 9.06 -19.44 7.00
C ASP A 374 8.99 -20.29 8.28
N VAL A 375 9.17 -19.64 9.43
CA VAL A 375 9.10 -20.26 10.77
C VAL A 375 7.70 -20.21 11.39
N GLY A 376 6.68 -19.94 10.58
CA GLY A 376 5.26 -19.96 10.94
C GLY A 376 4.64 -18.59 11.23
N ASN A 377 5.37 -17.49 10.98
CA ASN A 377 4.85 -16.13 11.15
C ASN A 377 4.78 -15.35 9.84
N GLY A 378 5.04 -15.99 8.69
CA GLY A 378 5.13 -15.31 7.41
C GLY A 378 6.49 -14.67 7.18
N ARG A 379 6.62 -14.02 6.02
CA ARG A 379 7.84 -13.40 5.54
C ARG A 379 7.63 -11.93 5.22
N ALA A 380 8.64 -11.09 5.48
CA ALA A 380 8.60 -9.68 5.13
C ALA A 380 10.01 -9.18 4.83
N ASP A 381 10.21 -8.56 3.67
CA ASP A 381 11.53 -8.16 3.22
C ASP A 381 11.47 -6.94 2.30
N LEU A 382 12.58 -6.23 2.22
CA LEU A 382 12.73 -5.02 1.42
C LEU A 382 13.00 -5.38 -0.04
N LEU A 383 12.41 -4.63 -0.95
CA LEU A 383 12.79 -4.60 -2.35
C LEU A 383 13.48 -3.28 -2.67
N SER A 384 14.34 -3.27 -3.70
CA SER A 384 14.73 -1.99 -4.33
C SER A 384 13.50 -1.30 -4.91
N ILE A 385 13.54 0.03 -5.06
CA ILE A 385 12.51 0.73 -5.85
C ILE A 385 12.66 0.28 -7.30
N GLY A 386 11.60 -0.31 -7.86
CA GLY A 386 11.57 -1.02 -9.14
C GLY A 386 11.85 -2.52 -9.05
N GLY A 387 12.26 -3.02 -7.88
CA GLY A 387 12.51 -4.44 -7.64
C GLY A 387 11.22 -5.25 -7.53
N SER A 388 11.30 -6.53 -7.89
CA SER A 388 10.15 -7.45 -7.93
C SER A 388 10.42 -8.74 -7.16
N GLY A 389 9.37 -9.31 -6.56
CA GLY A 389 9.38 -10.64 -5.95
C GLY A 389 8.30 -11.55 -6.55
N VAL A 390 8.53 -12.87 -6.53
CA VAL A 390 7.57 -13.90 -6.96
C VAL A 390 7.13 -14.70 -5.74
N PHE A 391 5.82 -14.82 -5.56
CA PHE A 391 5.22 -15.40 -4.37
C PHE A 391 4.28 -16.55 -4.75
N THR A 392 4.75 -17.79 -4.54
CA THR A 392 3.99 -19.00 -4.84
C THR A 392 2.76 -19.12 -3.93
N ILE A 393 1.62 -19.44 -4.53
CA ILE A 393 0.36 -19.66 -3.82
C ILE A 393 0.33 -21.11 -3.35
N GLN A 394 0.45 -21.29 -2.04
CA GLN A 394 0.31 -22.60 -1.42
C GLN A 394 -1.17 -22.96 -1.21
N ASP A 395 -1.48 -24.26 -1.30
CA ASP A 395 -2.79 -24.79 -1.00
C ASP A 395 -3.21 -24.43 0.44
N ARG A 396 -4.47 -24.03 0.58
CA ARG A 396 -5.08 -23.72 1.87
C ARG A 396 -5.65 -25.02 2.43
N ILE A 397 -5.11 -25.48 3.57
CA ILE A 397 -5.59 -26.66 4.30
C ILE A 397 -7.01 -26.43 4.84
#